data_AF-A0A7C7JE61-F1
#
_entry.id   AF-A0A7C7JE61-F1
#
_cell.length_a   1.000
_cell.length_b   1.000
_cell.length_c   1.000
_cell.angle_alpha   90.00
_cell.angle_beta   90.00
_cell.angle_gamma   90.00
#
_symmetry.space_group_name_H-M   'P 1'
#
loop_
_entity.id
_entity.type
_entity.pdbx_description
1 polymer ?
#
loop_
_entity_poly.entity_id
_entity_poly.type
_entity_poly.pdbx_seq_one_letter_code
_entity_poly.pdbx_strand_id
1 'polypeptide(L)'
;MSIYSVARTPRILTPLFLVAILVMALHMLPGSDIDSSSWWSTYKLDKVVHALSFALLSLSLSIALSKQRFLHDNKSMLIVLIIISTTLFGTILELIQGEWMLGRSAEFLDIVADCAGSAIGILSFRGLYGVFPGQIPQDALISNPRKSSI
;
A
#
# COMPACT_ATOMS: atom_id res chain seq x y z
N MET A 1 -28.50 -7.41 2.30
CA MET A 1 -27.17 -7.36 1.68
C MET A 1 -27.21 -8.25 0.44
N SER A 2 -27.03 -7.72 -0.77
CA SER A 2 -27.21 -8.50 -2.01
C SER A 2 -26.08 -9.51 -2.20
N ILE A 3 -26.38 -10.72 -2.67
CA ILE A 3 -25.39 -11.80 -2.95
C ILE A 3 -24.27 -11.30 -3.89
N TYR A 4 -24.59 -10.35 -4.78
CA TYR A 4 -23.64 -9.69 -5.67
C TYR A 4 -22.60 -8.81 -4.96
N SER A 5 -22.90 -8.33 -3.75
CA SER A 5 -21.99 -7.54 -2.91
C SER A 5 -20.87 -8.40 -2.35
N VAL A 6 -21.18 -9.63 -1.91
CA VAL A 6 -20.23 -10.52 -1.23
C VAL A 6 -19.19 -11.07 -2.23
N ALA A 7 -19.62 -11.43 -3.45
CA ALA A 7 -18.73 -11.95 -4.48
C ALA A 7 -17.77 -10.89 -5.07
N ARG A 8 -18.06 -9.60 -4.92
CA ARG A 8 -17.22 -8.51 -5.45
C ARG A 8 -16.10 -8.09 -4.49
N THR A 9 -16.33 -8.21 -3.18
CA THR A 9 -15.35 -7.94 -2.13
C THR A 9 -14.02 -8.69 -2.30
N PRO A 10 -13.96 -10.01 -2.53
CA PRO A 10 -12.68 -10.70 -2.67
C PRO A 10 -11.88 -10.14 -3.84
N ARG A 11 -12.51 -9.91 -4.99
CA ARG A 11 -11.83 -9.33 -6.17
C ARG A 11 -11.26 -7.93 -5.93
N ILE A 12 -11.93 -7.12 -5.11
CA ILE A 12 -11.44 -5.77 -4.76
C ILE A 12 -10.23 -5.85 -3.82
N LEU A 13 -10.24 -6.82 -2.90
CA LEU A 13 -9.20 -6.96 -1.88
C LEU A 13 -7.99 -7.79 -2.34
N THR A 14 -8.13 -8.68 -3.33
CA THR A 14 -7.03 -9.53 -3.80
C THR A 14 -5.76 -8.75 -4.12
N PRO A 15 -5.80 -7.63 -4.89
CA PRO A 15 -4.58 -6.87 -5.20
C PRO A 15 -3.92 -6.30 -3.95
N LEU A 16 -4.69 -5.80 -2.98
CA LEU A 16 -4.17 -5.28 -1.72
C LEU A 16 -3.42 -6.37 -0.96
N PHE A 17 -4.00 -7.56 -0.82
CA PHE A 17 -3.33 -8.67 -0.12
C PHE A 17 -2.08 -9.15 -0.85
N LEU A 18 -2.12 -9.26 -2.18
CA LEU A 18 -0.92 -9.62 -2.96
C LEU A 18 0.20 -8.61 -2.79
N VAL A 19 -0.13 -7.31 -2.80
CA VAL A 19 0.86 -6.25 -2.56
C VAL A 19 1.37 -6.31 -1.12
N ALA A 20 0.52 -6.50 -0.12
CA ALA A 20 0.97 -6.62 1.27
C ALA A 20 1.93 -7.80 1.48
N ILE A 21 1.63 -8.96 0.86
CA ILE A 21 2.52 -10.14 0.87
C ILE A 21 3.84 -9.82 0.16
N LEU A 22 3.79 -9.16 -1.00
CA LEU A 22 4.99 -8.75 -1.73
C LEU A 22 5.87 -7.81 -0.88
N VAL A 23 5.27 -6.79 -0.26
CA VAL A 23 5.98 -5.85 0.62
C VAL A 23 6.64 -6.61 1.77
N MET A 24 5.89 -7.46 2.47
CA MET A 24 6.44 -8.28 3.55
C MET A 24 7.61 -9.15 3.05
N ALA A 25 7.45 -9.88 1.95
CA ALA A 25 8.49 -10.74 1.39
C ALA A 25 9.77 -9.97 1.03
N LEU A 26 9.65 -8.76 0.46
CA LEU A 26 10.80 -7.91 0.13
C LEU A 26 11.56 -7.45 1.39
N HIS A 27 10.84 -7.12 2.47
CA HIS A 27 11.45 -6.61 3.70
C HIS A 27 12.02 -7.73 4.59
N MET A 28 11.54 -8.96 4.45
CA MET A 28 12.08 -10.12 5.17
C MET A 28 13.34 -10.73 4.52
N LEU A 29 13.90 -10.10 3.48
CA LEU A 29 15.14 -10.58 2.87
C LEU A 29 16.35 -10.36 3.81
N PRO A 30 17.16 -11.40 4.09
CA PRO A 30 18.34 -11.27 4.94
C PRO A 30 19.31 -10.22 4.41
N GLY A 31 19.92 -9.44 5.32
CA GLY A 31 20.94 -8.47 4.94
C GLY A 31 22.23 -9.15 4.46
N SER A 32 22.47 -10.40 4.88
CA SER A 32 23.65 -11.20 4.53
C SER A 32 23.72 -11.59 3.04
N ASP A 33 22.59 -11.58 2.33
CA ASP A 33 22.50 -12.08 0.96
C ASP A 33 22.78 -10.98 -0.08
N ILE A 34 23.08 -9.76 0.36
CA ILE A 34 23.31 -8.60 -0.51
C ILE A 34 24.82 -8.30 -0.59
N ASP A 35 25.40 -8.56 -1.77
CA ASP A 35 26.84 -8.37 -2.04
C ASP A 35 27.24 -6.89 -1.88
N SER A 36 28.08 -6.59 -0.88
CA SER A 36 28.30 -5.25 -0.33
C SER A 36 29.29 -4.38 -1.10
N SER A 37 29.41 -4.57 -2.43
CA SER A 37 30.40 -3.88 -3.27
C SER A 37 30.38 -2.34 -3.15
N SER A 38 29.29 -1.75 -2.65
CA SER A 38 29.27 -0.45 -1.98
C SER A 38 28.13 -0.37 -0.97
N TRP A 39 28.45 -0.38 0.33
CA TRP A 39 27.48 -0.19 1.42
C TRP A 39 26.55 1.02 1.19
N TRP A 40 27.12 2.11 0.64
CA TRP A 40 26.37 3.34 0.35
C TRP A 40 25.29 3.18 -0.72
N SER A 41 25.53 2.39 -1.77
CA SER A 41 24.50 2.11 -2.77
C SER A 41 23.40 1.21 -2.22
N THR A 42 23.77 0.21 -1.41
CA THR A 42 22.80 -0.69 -0.78
C THR A 42 21.88 0.07 0.18
N TYR A 43 22.45 0.93 1.02
CA TYR A 43 21.72 1.78 1.96
C TYR A 43 20.68 2.68 1.27
N LYS A 44 21.05 3.30 0.15
CA LYS A 44 20.13 4.14 -0.63
C LYS A 44 19.05 3.34 -1.33
N LEU A 45 19.42 2.19 -1.90
CA LEU A 45 18.47 1.30 -2.56
C LEU A 45 17.42 0.81 -1.57
N ASP A 46 17.80 0.49 -0.35
CA ASP A 46 16.89 0.07 0.72
C ASP A 46 15.76 1.09 0.93
N LYS A 47 16.12 2.37 1.10
CA LYS A 47 15.14 3.47 1.27
C LYS A 47 14.24 3.68 0.06
N VAL A 48 14.76 3.44 -1.14
CA VAL A 48 13.97 3.48 -2.36
C VAL A 48 12.98 2.31 -2.39
N VAL A 49 13.40 1.11 -1.98
CA VAL A 49 12.53 -0.07 -1.87
C VAL A 49 11.43 0.17 -0.85
N HIS A 50 11.73 0.73 0.31
CA HIS A 50 10.74 1.16 1.31
C HIS A 50 9.74 2.14 0.71
N ALA A 51 10.20 3.28 0.17
CA ALA A 51 9.32 4.29 -0.41
C ALA A 51 8.43 3.74 -1.54
N LEU A 52 8.96 2.93 -2.45
CA LEU A 52 8.20 2.33 -3.55
C LEU A 52 7.20 1.28 -3.06
N SER A 53 7.60 0.44 -2.11
CA SER A 53 6.76 -0.60 -1.52
C SER A 53 5.56 0.00 -0.81
N PHE A 54 5.79 1.02 0.02
CA PHE A 54 4.73 1.69 0.77
C PHE A 54 3.89 2.62 -0.09
N ALA A 55 4.42 3.16 -1.20
CA ALA A 55 3.61 3.81 -2.22
C ALA A 55 2.64 2.84 -2.89
N LEU A 56 3.11 1.66 -3.29
CA LEU A 56 2.27 0.64 -3.89
C LEU A 56 1.21 0.11 -2.91
N LEU A 57 1.60 -0.12 -1.66
CA LEU A 57 0.68 -0.54 -0.59
C LEU A 57 -0.39 0.51 -0.30
N SER A 58 0.01 1.77 -0.12
CA SER A 58 -0.91 2.89 0.11
C SER A 58 -1.86 3.12 -1.06
N LEU A 59 -1.37 3.04 -2.30
CA LEU A 59 -2.22 3.11 -3.50
C LEU A 59 -3.23 1.95 -3.53
N SER A 60 -2.78 0.73 -3.27
CA SER A 60 -3.65 -0.46 -3.28
C SER A 60 -4.73 -0.38 -2.20
N LEU A 61 -4.37 0.08 -1.01
CA LEU A 61 -5.30 0.29 0.09
C LEU A 61 -6.29 1.42 -0.23
N SER A 62 -5.82 2.53 -0.81
CA SER A 62 -6.66 3.63 -1.29
C SER A 62 -7.71 3.15 -2.28
N ILE A 63 -7.32 2.32 -3.26
CA ILE A 63 -8.22 1.73 -4.25
C ILE A 63 -9.22 0.79 -3.59
N ALA A 64 -8.77 -0.11 -2.72
CA ALA A 64 -9.62 -1.08 -2.04
C ALA A 64 -10.71 -0.39 -1.22
N LEU A 65 -10.33 0.52 -0.31
CA LEU A 65 -11.27 1.21 0.57
C LEU A 65 -12.22 2.13 -0.19
N SER A 66 -11.74 2.82 -1.23
CA SER A 66 -12.59 3.67 -2.08
C SER A 66 -13.65 2.85 -2.82
N LYS A 67 -13.28 1.69 -3.38
CA LYS A 67 -14.21 0.78 -4.07
C LYS A 67 -15.21 0.12 -3.13
N GLN A 68 -14.83 -0.07 -1.86
CA GLN A 68 -15.73 -0.59 -0.81
C GLN A 68 -16.62 0.49 -0.19
N ARG A 69 -16.50 1.76 -0.61
CA ARG A 69 -17.23 2.91 -0.05
C ARG A 69 -16.98 3.13 1.45
N PHE A 70 -15.84 2.64 1.94
CA PHE A 70 -15.44 2.83 3.33
C PHE A 70 -15.11 4.31 3.57
N LEU A 71 -15.77 4.93 4.56
CA LEU A 71 -15.61 6.36 4.89
C LEU A 71 -15.74 7.31 3.69
N HIS A 72 -16.58 6.98 2.70
CA HIS A 72 -16.68 7.76 1.46
C HIS A 72 -17.15 9.21 1.66
N ASP A 73 -17.90 9.49 2.72
CA ASP A 73 -18.34 10.84 3.08
C ASP A 73 -17.26 11.66 3.82
N ASN A 74 -16.19 11.01 4.28
CA ASN A 74 -15.13 11.63 5.07
C ASN A 74 -13.74 11.27 4.53
N LYS A 75 -13.38 11.87 3.39
CA LYS A 75 -12.08 11.66 2.71
C LYS A 75 -10.88 11.95 3.61
N SER A 76 -10.97 12.94 4.50
CA SER A 76 -9.87 13.32 5.38
C SER A 76 -9.58 12.21 6.38
N MET A 77 -10.63 11.66 7.01
CA MET A 77 -10.50 10.52 7.90
C MET A 77 -9.97 9.28 7.18
N LEU A 78 -10.43 9.03 5.94
CA LEU A 78 -9.93 7.93 5.14
C LEU A 78 -8.44 8.07 4.80
N ILE A 79 -7.98 9.27 4.41
CA ILE A 79 -6.58 9.55 4.14
C ILE A 79 -5.73 9.34 5.40
N VAL A 80 -6.16 9.87 6.54
CA VAL A 80 -5.48 9.67 7.83
C VAL A 80 -5.37 8.19 8.18
N LEU A 81 -6.47 7.44 8.01
CA LEU A 81 -6.48 6.00 8.25
C LEU A 81 -5.49 5.26 7.33
N ILE A 82 -5.44 5.60 6.04
CA ILE A 82 -4.48 4.98 5.10
C ILE A 82 -3.04 5.26 5.52
N ILE A 83 -2.71 6.50 5.88
CA ILE A 83 -1.36 6.89 6.32
C ILE A 83 -1.00 6.14 7.61
N ILE A 84 -1.87 6.13 8.61
CA ILE A 84 -1.62 5.45 9.88
C ILE A 84 -1.48 3.95 9.66
N SER A 85 -2.38 3.31 8.91
CA SER A 85 -2.32 1.86 8.68
C SER A 85 -1.04 1.43 7.96
N THR A 86 -0.63 2.17 6.94
CA THR A 86 0.60 1.86 6.19
C THR A 86 1.86 2.16 6.99
N THR A 87 1.93 3.29 7.69
CA THR A 87 3.07 3.64 8.55
C THR A 87 3.22 2.67 9.71
N LEU A 88 2.11 2.27 10.34
CA LEU A 88 2.13 1.28 11.42
C LEU A 88 2.61 -0.08 10.91
N PHE A 89 2.15 -0.51 9.73
CA PHE A 89 2.60 -1.75 9.11
C PHE A 89 4.11 -1.73 8.82
N GLY A 90 4.64 -0.63 8.27
CA GLY A 90 6.08 -0.46 8.03
C GLY A 90 6.90 -0.42 9.30
N THR A 91 6.45 0.33 10.30
CA THR A 91 7.10 0.35 11.62
C THR A 91 7.17 -1.05 12.26
N ILE A 92 6.11 -1.86 12.12
CA ILE A 92 6.13 -3.24 12.62
C ILE A 92 7.14 -4.09 11.83
N LEU A 93 7.20 -3.96 10.51
CA LEU A 93 8.19 -4.68 9.69
C LEU A 93 9.62 -4.29 10.08
N GLU A 94 9.87 -2.99 10.29
CA GLU A 94 11.17 -2.47 10.69
C GLU A 94 11.65 -3.05 12.03
N LEU A 95 10.75 -3.12 13.01
CA LEU A 95 11.03 -3.74 14.30
C LEU A 95 11.32 -5.24 14.16
N ILE A 96 10.57 -5.94 13.30
CA ILE A 96 10.81 -7.36 13.03
C ILE A 96 12.17 -7.56 12.32
N GLN A 97 12.53 -6.68 11.37
CA GLN A 97 13.83 -6.72 10.70
C GLN A 97 14.97 -6.54 11.70
N GLY A 98 14.87 -5.53 12.57
CA GLY A 98 15.91 -5.25 13.57
C GLY A 98 16.09 -6.34 14.62
N GLU A 99 15.02 -7.02 15.02
CA GLU A 99 15.07 -8.04 16.07
C GLU A 99 15.35 -9.44 15.52
N TRP A 100 14.79 -9.80 14.36
CA TRP A 100 14.74 -11.20 13.91
C TRP A 100 15.51 -11.48 12.61
N MET A 101 15.91 -10.47 11.83
CA MET A 101 16.57 -10.69 10.54
C MET A 101 18.09 -10.51 10.66
N LEU A 102 18.84 -11.58 10.37
CA LEU A 102 20.30 -11.56 10.42
C LEU A 102 20.88 -10.52 9.44
N GLY A 103 21.78 -9.67 9.95
CA GLY A 103 22.44 -8.63 9.17
C GLY A 103 21.54 -7.43 8.83
N ARG A 104 20.37 -7.30 9.46
CA ARG A 104 19.51 -6.11 9.38
C ARG A 104 19.48 -5.40 10.74
N SER A 105 19.20 -4.10 10.70
CA SER A 105 19.02 -3.25 11.87
C SER A 105 17.83 -2.36 11.64
N ALA A 106 17.06 -2.08 12.69
CA ALA A 106 15.96 -1.12 12.60
C ALA A 106 16.50 0.31 12.38
N GLU A 107 16.07 0.98 11.32
CA GLU A 107 16.46 2.34 10.99
C GLU A 107 15.27 3.30 10.97
N PHE A 108 15.39 4.40 11.71
CA PHE A 108 14.36 5.45 11.71
C PHE A 108 14.11 6.04 10.31
N LEU A 109 15.14 6.09 9.45
CA LEU A 109 15.01 6.64 8.11
C LEU A 109 14.19 5.75 7.17
N ASP A 110 14.07 4.46 7.47
CA ASP A 110 13.24 3.54 6.70
C ASP A 110 11.76 3.76 7.04
N ILE A 111 11.43 4.04 8.30
CA ILE A 111 10.09 4.53 8.71
C ILE A 111 9.74 5.85 8.01
N VAL A 112 10.71 6.76 7.85
CA VAL A 112 10.51 8.01 7.10
C VAL A 112 10.27 7.73 5.61
N ALA A 113 11.00 6.77 5.03
CA ALA A 113 10.78 6.35 3.64
C ALA A 113 9.39 5.72 3.46
N ASP A 114 8.90 4.93 4.42
CA ASP A 114 7.56 4.35 4.41
C ASP A 114 6.48 5.44 4.46
N CYS A 115 6.65 6.44 5.33
CA CYS A 115 5.77 7.61 5.40
C CYS A 115 5.73 8.36 4.06
N ALA A 116 6.89 8.61 3.46
CA ALA A 116 7.00 9.27 2.17
C ALA A 116 6.35 8.46 1.06
N GLY A 117 6.58 7.14 1.04
CA GLY A 117 5.92 6.19 0.15
C GLY A 117 4.40 6.26 0.29
N SER A 118 3.89 6.23 1.53
CA SER A 118 2.46 6.31 1.80
C SER A 118 1.82 7.58 1.22
N ALA A 119 2.46 8.73 1.38
CA ALA A 119 2.02 9.99 0.79
C ALA A 119 2.05 9.94 -0.75
N ILE A 120 3.12 9.39 -1.35
CA ILE A 120 3.22 9.19 -2.80
C ILE A 120 2.09 8.29 -3.32
N GLY A 121 1.72 7.24 -2.59
CA GLY A 121 0.60 6.36 -2.95
C GLY A 121 -0.74 7.10 -3.02
N ILE A 122 -1.01 8.00 -2.07
CA ILE A 122 -2.21 8.85 -2.08
C ILE A 122 -2.18 9.85 -3.25
N LEU A 123 -1.03 10.47 -3.52
CA LEU A 123 -0.86 11.37 -4.66
C LEU A 123 -1.03 10.63 -5.99
N SER A 124 -0.52 9.40 -6.08
CA SER A 124 -0.68 8.53 -7.25
C SER A 124 -2.14 8.17 -7.47
N PHE A 125 -2.89 7.86 -6.41
CA PHE A 125 -4.33 7.67 -6.49
C PHE A 125 -5.02 8.92 -7.05
N ARG A 126 -4.67 10.10 -6.54
CA ARG A 126 -5.22 11.37 -7.02
C ARG A 126 -4.88 11.62 -8.48
N GLY A 127 -3.66 11.31 -8.92
CA GLY A 127 -3.26 11.41 -10.32
C GLY A 127 -4.03 10.46 -11.24
N LEU A 128 -4.24 9.21 -10.81
CA LEU A 128 -4.93 8.18 -11.59
C LEU A 128 -6.44 8.40 -11.70
N TYR A 129 -7.08 8.85 -10.61
CA TYR A 129 -8.54 8.97 -10.52
C TYR A 129 -9.05 10.41 -10.60
N GLY A 130 -8.17 11.42 -10.54
CA GLY A 130 -8.55 12.84 -10.49
C GLY A 130 -9.24 13.30 -9.20
N VAL A 131 -9.44 12.39 -8.24
CA VAL A 131 -10.16 12.61 -6.98
C VAL A 131 -9.38 12.03 -5.80
N PHE A 132 -9.75 12.42 -4.57
CA PHE A 132 -9.14 11.83 -3.38
C PHE A 132 -9.72 10.45 -3.07
N PRO A 133 -8.98 9.60 -2.32
CA PRO A 133 -9.54 8.35 -1.79
C PRO A 133 -10.90 8.59 -1.13
N GLY A 134 -11.85 7.70 -1.38
CA GLY A 134 -13.24 7.76 -0.91
C GLY A 134 -14.20 8.45 -1.88
N GLN A 135 -13.70 9.16 -2.89
CA GLN A 135 -14.53 9.98 -3.79
C GLN A 135 -14.75 9.37 -5.19
N ILE A 136 -14.51 8.06 -5.40
CA ILE A 136 -14.74 7.42 -6.70
C ILE A 136 -16.25 7.49 -7.06
N PRO A 137 -16.61 8.03 -8.25
CA PRO A 137 -17.98 8.08 -8.75
C PRO A 137 -18.64 6.68 -8.88
N GLN A 138 -19.96 6.60 -8.67
CA GLN A 138 -20.68 5.31 -8.63
C GLN A 138 -20.78 4.64 -10.01
N ASP A 139 -20.93 5.42 -11.07
CA ASP A 139 -20.97 4.99 -12.47
C ASP A 139 -19.67 4.29 -12.89
N ALA A 140 -18.52 4.78 -12.41
CA ALA A 140 -17.22 4.14 -12.60
C ALA A 140 -17.08 2.76 -11.91
N LEU A 141 -17.94 2.43 -10.94
CA LEU A 141 -17.97 1.13 -10.25
C LEU A 141 -19.01 0.15 -10.85
N ILE A 142 -19.93 0.66 -11.68
CA ILE A 142 -21.09 -0.09 -12.18
C ILE A 142 -20.93 -0.48 -13.65
N SER A 143 -19.95 0.05 -14.40
CA SER A 143 -19.67 -0.35 -15.79
C SER A 143 -19.29 -1.84 -15.88
N ASN A 144 -20.30 -2.70 -15.84
CA ASN A 144 -20.26 -4.08 -16.24
C ASN A 144 -20.59 -4.09 -17.73
N PRO A 145 -19.60 -4.26 -18.62
CA PRO A 145 -19.86 -4.30 -20.06
C PRO A 145 -20.83 -5.41 -20.47
N ARG A 146 -21.15 -6.37 -19.58
CA ARG A 146 -22.15 -7.42 -19.83
C ARG A 146 -23.62 -7.01 -19.68
N LYS A 147 -23.94 -5.77 -19.28
CA LYS A 147 -25.35 -5.33 -19.10
C LYS A 147 -25.86 -4.35 -20.16
N SER A 148 -25.02 -3.91 -21.09
CA SER A 148 -25.42 -2.95 -22.15
C SER A 148 -25.88 -3.62 -23.46
N SER A 149 -26.06 -4.93 -23.47
CA SER A 149 -26.50 -5.71 -24.63
C SER A 149 -27.73 -6.54 -24.27
N ILE A 150 -28.85 -5.89 -24.01
CA ILE A 150 -30.20 -6.46 -24.09
C ILE A 150 -31.10 -5.40 -24.70
#